data_AF-S3BAQ8-F1
#
_entry.id   AF-S3BAQ8-F1
#
_cell.length_a   1.000
_cell.length_b   1.000
_cell.length_c   1.000
_cell.angle_alpha   90.00
_cell.angle_beta   90.00
_cell.angle_gamma   90.00
#
_symmetry.space_group_name_H-M   'P 1'
#
loop_
_entity.id
_entity.type
_entity.pdbx_description
1 polymer ?
#
loop_
_entity_poly.entity_id
_entity_poly.type
_entity_poly.pdbx_seq_one_letter_code
_entity_poly.pdbx_strand_id
1 'polypeptide(L)'
;MHEHPPSGGVGPCTAPVRRPAGAILGGVDDLPPLLTFGHGTAGRAGLARLLHAAGVRSVVDVRTAPGSRRNPDVHREALSRWLPEEGIGYRWDGRLGGFRRAADDSPDTFWHNASFRGYAGHTRDPDFLAAMDDLLAEAARTPTAVMCGESVWWRCHRRLVADFAVLARGRPVHHLGHDGRLTAHPPTPGARLRDDGLLVYDRPPSTSRPADGAHDGDHPSGTGTGPGDA
;
A
#
# COMPACT_ATOMS: atom_id res chain seq x y z
N MET A 1 -53.33 65.70 6.03
CA MET A 1 -54.07 64.41 6.07
C MET A 1 -53.52 63.56 4.94
N HIS A 2 -52.78 62.47 5.08
CA HIS A 2 -52.43 61.54 6.17
C HIS A 2 -50.97 61.09 5.89
N GLU A 3 -50.06 61.21 6.86
CA GLU A 3 -49.50 60.11 7.69
C GLU A 3 -48.18 59.54 7.15
N HIS A 4 -47.14 59.62 7.99
CA HIS A 4 -45.92 58.81 7.93
C HIS A 4 -46.21 57.39 8.42
N PRO A 5 -45.41 56.42 7.98
CA PRO A 5 -44.81 55.51 8.97
C PRO A 5 -43.28 55.34 8.80
N PRO A 6 -42.56 54.93 9.87
CA PRO A 6 -41.11 54.78 9.91
C PRO A 6 -40.64 53.32 9.85
N SER A 7 -39.46 53.04 9.30
CA SER A 7 -38.60 51.88 9.63
C SER A 7 -37.24 52.12 8.95
N GLY A 8 -36.07 52.10 9.60
CA GLY A 8 -35.65 51.18 10.66
C GLY A 8 -34.95 49.99 10.03
N GLY A 9 -33.67 50.14 9.65
CA GLY A 9 -32.87 49.08 9.03
C GLY A 9 -31.37 49.31 9.23
N VAL A 10 -30.87 48.92 10.40
CA VAL A 10 -29.44 48.80 10.68
C VAL A 10 -28.93 47.57 9.93
N GLY A 11 -28.15 47.78 8.87
CA GLY A 11 -27.42 46.69 8.20
C GLY A 11 -26.27 46.19 9.09
N PRO A 12 -26.02 44.88 9.19
CA PRO A 12 -24.95 44.37 10.03
C PRO A 12 -23.59 44.76 9.46
N CYS A 13 -22.79 45.40 10.32
CA CYS A 13 -21.36 45.62 10.11
C CYS A 13 -20.67 44.25 10.10
N THR A 14 -20.34 43.73 8.91
CA THR A 14 -19.56 42.51 8.76
C THR A 14 -18.13 42.74 9.23
N ALA A 15 -17.81 42.23 10.41
CA ALA A 15 -16.44 42.16 10.89
C ALA A 15 -15.60 41.23 10.00
N PRO A 16 -14.30 41.54 9.77
CA PRO A 16 -13.43 40.66 9.02
C PRO A 16 -13.25 39.34 9.77
N VAL A 17 -13.52 38.21 9.10
CA VAL A 17 -13.24 36.87 9.59
C VAL A 17 -11.73 36.76 9.83
N ARG A 18 -11.32 36.74 11.10
CA ARG A 18 -9.96 36.37 11.51
C ARG A 18 -9.70 34.94 11.06
N ARG A 19 -8.71 34.76 10.19
CA ARG A 19 -8.16 33.44 9.87
C ARG A 19 -7.51 32.86 11.14
N PRO A 20 -7.78 31.61 11.53
CA PRO A 20 -6.98 30.98 12.57
C PRO A 20 -5.53 30.88 12.10
N ALA A 21 -4.60 31.28 12.97
CA ALA A 21 -3.18 31.08 12.78
C ALA A 21 -2.89 29.58 12.85
N GLY A 22 -2.30 29.01 11.80
CA GLY A 22 -1.89 27.60 11.77
C GLY A 22 -2.32 26.81 10.54
N ALA A 23 -2.23 27.38 9.34
CA ALA A 23 -2.13 26.55 8.14
C ALA A 23 -0.64 26.39 7.82
N ILE A 24 -0.02 25.37 8.39
CA ILE A 24 1.29 24.92 7.94
C ILE A 24 1.04 24.25 6.58
N LEU A 25 1.71 24.73 5.54
CA LEU A 25 1.82 24.03 4.27
C LEU A 25 2.59 22.73 4.56
N GLY A 26 1.89 21.68 4.97
CA GLY A 26 2.49 20.36 5.21
C GLY A 26 3.04 19.84 3.88
N GLY A 27 4.34 19.59 3.85
CA GLY A 27 4.97 18.88 2.74
C GLY A 27 4.40 17.47 2.63
N VAL A 28 4.65 16.80 1.51
CA VAL A 28 4.27 15.40 1.30
C VAL A 28 4.84 14.44 2.36
N ASP A 29 5.80 14.91 3.18
CA ASP A 29 6.39 14.20 4.31
C ASP A 29 5.51 14.15 5.58
N ASP A 30 4.45 14.97 5.68
CA ASP A 30 3.55 15.00 6.84
C ASP A 30 2.28 14.15 6.68
N LEU A 31 2.07 13.53 5.50
CA LEU A 31 0.92 12.67 5.28
C LEU A 31 1.10 11.34 6.03
N PRO A 32 0.11 10.89 6.83
CA PRO A 32 0.16 9.58 7.47
C PRO A 32 0.42 8.48 6.43
N PRO A 33 1.44 7.62 6.61
CA PRO A 33 1.77 6.61 5.63
C PRO A 33 0.65 5.59 5.50
N LEU A 34 0.44 5.08 4.29
CA LEU A 34 -0.36 3.89 4.09
C LEU A 34 0.47 2.68 4.54
N LEU A 35 -0.07 1.87 5.46
CA LEU A 35 0.60 0.63 5.85
C LEU A 35 0.20 -0.50 4.90
N THR A 36 1.07 -1.49 4.74
CA THR A 36 0.71 -2.74 4.06
C THR A 36 1.30 -3.94 4.77
N PHE A 37 0.59 -5.06 4.79
CA PHE A 37 1.08 -6.32 5.33
C PHE A 37 0.56 -7.51 4.52
N GLY A 38 1.18 -8.67 4.72
CA GLY A 38 0.68 -9.94 4.24
C GLY A 38 0.32 -10.80 5.43
N HIS A 39 -0.77 -11.55 5.39
CA HIS A 39 -1.14 -12.39 6.53
C HIS A 39 -0.29 -13.67 6.64
N GLY A 40 0.33 -14.12 5.54
CA GLY A 40 1.15 -15.32 5.53
C GLY A 40 0.44 -16.53 6.15
N THR A 41 1.12 -17.18 7.08
CA THR A 41 0.59 -18.28 7.91
C THR A 41 0.21 -17.84 9.33
N ALA A 42 0.20 -16.53 9.63
CA ALA A 42 -0.11 -16.04 10.96
C ALA A 42 -1.60 -16.21 11.28
N GLY A 43 -1.90 -16.73 12.47
CA GLY A 43 -3.27 -16.82 13.01
C GLY A 43 -3.74 -15.52 13.65
N ARG A 44 -5.00 -15.50 14.10
CA ARG A 44 -5.68 -14.33 14.70
C ARG A 44 -4.82 -13.61 15.74
N ALA A 45 -4.35 -14.33 16.77
CA ALA A 45 -3.63 -13.71 17.89
C ALA A 45 -2.30 -13.04 17.47
N GLY A 46 -1.60 -13.63 16.49
CA GLY A 46 -0.37 -13.05 15.97
C GLY A 46 -0.64 -11.77 15.18
N LEU A 47 -1.65 -11.81 14.31
CA LEU A 47 -2.06 -10.66 13.51
C LEU A 47 -2.60 -9.52 14.37
N ALA A 48 -3.47 -9.79 15.35
CA ALA A 48 -4.01 -8.77 16.25
C ALA A 48 -2.89 -8.02 16.98
N ARG A 49 -1.94 -8.75 17.59
CA ARG A 49 -0.77 -8.13 18.25
C ARG A 49 0.06 -7.28 17.29
N LEU A 50 0.32 -7.78 16.08
CA LEU A 50 1.10 -7.08 15.08
C LEU A 50 0.42 -5.76 14.65
N LEU A 51 -0.89 -5.80 14.40
CA LEU A 51 -1.66 -4.64 13.98
C LEU A 51 -1.77 -3.60 15.08
N HIS A 52 -1.99 -4.02 16.33
CA HIS A 52 -1.99 -3.11 17.47
C HIS A 52 -0.64 -2.45 17.72
N ALA A 53 0.46 -3.21 17.66
CA ALA A 53 1.80 -2.67 17.81
C ALA A 53 2.13 -1.62 16.74
N ALA A 54 1.58 -1.77 15.54
CA ALA A 54 1.71 -0.81 14.44
C ALA A 54 0.68 0.33 14.46
N GLY A 55 -0.22 0.38 15.46
CA GLY A 55 -1.25 1.42 15.57
C GLY A 55 -2.34 1.36 14.48
N VAL A 56 -2.51 0.21 13.81
CA VAL A 56 -3.51 0.04 12.76
C VAL A 56 -4.91 0.09 13.36
N ARG A 57 -5.80 0.87 12.74
CA ARG A 57 -7.22 0.98 13.12
C ARG A 57 -8.18 0.52 12.03
N SER A 58 -7.70 0.30 10.81
CA SER A 58 -8.49 -0.25 9.71
C SER A 58 -7.66 -1.16 8.81
N VAL A 59 -8.24 -2.27 8.37
CA VAL A 59 -7.65 -3.21 7.41
C VAL A 59 -8.49 -3.23 6.14
N VAL A 60 -7.83 -3.01 5.02
CA VAL A 60 -8.40 -3.17 3.68
C VAL A 60 -7.83 -4.43 3.04
N ASP A 61 -8.66 -5.45 2.90
CA ASP A 61 -8.30 -6.72 2.27
C ASP A 61 -8.43 -6.62 0.76
N VAL A 62 -7.30 -6.74 0.06
CA VAL A 62 -7.22 -6.62 -1.41
C VAL A 62 -7.03 -7.98 -2.08
N ARG A 63 -7.35 -9.09 -1.40
CA ARG A 63 -7.27 -10.42 -2.03
C ARG A 63 -8.45 -10.62 -2.97
N THR A 64 -8.20 -11.13 -4.18
CA THR A 64 -9.27 -11.49 -5.14
C THR A 64 -10.17 -12.59 -4.60
N ALA A 65 -9.58 -13.60 -3.96
CA ALA A 65 -10.30 -14.68 -3.28
C ALA A 65 -9.85 -14.71 -1.81
N PRO A 66 -10.55 -14.00 -0.91
CA PRO A 66 -10.15 -13.84 0.50
C PRO A 66 -10.52 -15.07 1.36
N GLY A 67 -10.17 -16.26 0.90
CA GLY A 67 -10.29 -17.52 1.63
C GLY A 67 -8.93 -18.21 1.77
N SER A 68 -8.75 -19.05 2.77
CA SER A 68 -7.53 -19.83 2.95
C SER A 68 -7.82 -21.19 3.56
N ARG A 69 -7.71 -22.25 2.75
CA ARG A 69 -7.89 -23.64 3.23
C ARG A 69 -7.00 -24.01 4.42
N ARG A 70 -5.83 -23.36 4.54
CA ARG A 70 -4.82 -23.66 5.56
C ARG A 70 -4.94 -22.80 6.82
N ASN A 71 -5.68 -21.70 6.75
CA ASN A 71 -5.80 -20.76 7.86
C ASN A 71 -7.22 -20.16 7.91
N PRO A 72 -8.13 -20.75 8.70
CA PRO A 72 -9.50 -20.27 8.80
C PRO A 72 -9.61 -18.85 9.36
N ASP A 73 -8.66 -18.39 10.18
CA ASP A 73 -8.69 -17.07 10.81
C ASP A 73 -8.61 -15.93 9.79
N VAL A 74 -8.02 -16.18 8.62
CA VAL A 74 -7.87 -15.18 7.55
C VAL A 74 -8.92 -15.33 6.46
N HIS A 75 -9.97 -16.13 6.68
CA HIS A 75 -11.17 -16.06 5.84
C HIS A 75 -11.84 -14.71 6.01
N ARG A 76 -12.39 -14.16 4.93
CA ARG A 76 -13.13 -12.89 4.96
C ARG A 76 -14.18 -12.86 6.07
N GLU A 77 -14.96 -13.93 6.21
CA GLU A 77 -16.03 -14.04 7.22
C GLU A 77 -15.50 -14.14 8.65
N ALA A 78 -14.27 -14.64 8.83
CA ALA A 78 -13.60 -14.62 10.13
C ALA A 78 -13.07 -13.21 10.42
N LEU A 79 -12.33 -12.61 9.48
CA LEU A 79 -11.77 -11.27 9.58
C LEU A 79 -12.82 -10.21 9.85
N SER A 80 -13.98 -10.29 9.17
CA SER A 80 -15.10 -9.36 9.36
C SER A 80 -15.74 -9.44 10.74
N ARG A 81 -15.46 -10.50 11.52
CA ARG A 81 -15.93 -10.65 12.90
C ARG A 81 -14.84 -10.27 13.89
N TRP A 82 -13.68 -10.92 13.79
CA TRP A 82 -12.67 -10.78 14.83
C TRP A 82 -11.90 -9.47 14.77
N LEU A 83 -11.64 -8.87 13.60
CA LEU A 83 -10.95 -7.57 13.58
C LEU A 83 -11.76 -6.49 14.32
N PRO A 84 -13.08 -6.36 14.10
CA PRO A 84 -13.91 -5.46 14.90
C PRO A 84 -13.94 -5.78 16.40
N GLU A 85 -13.89 -7.06 16.80
CA GLU A 85 -13.76 -7.45 18.22
C GLU A 85 -12.46 -6.94 18.84
N GLU A 86 -11.38 -6.84 18.06
CA GLU A 86 -10.12 -6.22 18.46
C GLU A 86 -10.13 -4.67 18.28
N GLY A 87 -11.26 -4.06 17.90
CA GLY A 87 -11.36 -2.62 17.67
C GLY A 87 -10.70 -2.14 16.36
N ILE A 88 -10.48 -3.04 15.41
CA ILE A 88 -9.90 -2.75 14.09
C ILE A 88 -10.98 -2.88 13.02
N GLY A 89 -11.21 -1.82 12.25
CA GLY A 89 -12.14 -1.86 11.11
C GLY A 89 -11.69 -2.86 10.05
N TYR A 90 -12.64 -3.47 9.34
CA TYR A 90 -12.35 -4.37 8.23
C TYR A 90 -13.26 -4.06 7.05
N ARG A 91 -12.66 -3.94 5.85
CA ARG A 91 -13.40 -4.08 4.59
C ARG A 91 -12.61 -4.89 3.59
N TRP A 92 -13.34 -5.51 2.67
CA TRP A 92 -12.79 -6.16 1.50
C TRP A 92 -13.00 -5.28 0.26
N ASP A 93 -11.96 -5.11 -0.56
CA ASP A 93 -12.03 -4.37 -1.81
C ASP A 93 -11.44 -5.19 -2.97
N GLY A 94 -12.31 -5.95 -3.63
CA GLY A 94 -11.95 -6.81 -4.76
C GLY A 94 -11.47 -6.03 -6.00
N ARG A 95 -11.74 -4.72 -6.09
CA ARG A 95 -11.27 -3.86 -7.19
C ARG A 95 -9.74 -3.75 -7.18
N LEU A 96 -9.12 -3.81 -6.01
CA LEU A 96 -7.66 -3.85 -5.82
C LEU A 96 -7.08 -5.28 -5.89
N GLY A 97 -7.93 -6.27 -6.18
CA GLY A 97 -7.60 -7.69 -6.28
C GLY A 97 -6.56 -8.05 -7.33
N GLY A 98 -5.61 -8.93 -6.98
CA GLY A 98 -4.69 -9.57 -7.91
C GLY A 98 -5.33 -10.50 -8.96
N PHE A 99 -4.52 -11.39 -9.54
CA PHE A 99 -4.94 -12.38 -10.55
C PHE A 99 -5.59 -11.74 -11.80
N ARG A 100 -4.90 -10.74 -12.36
CA ARG A 100 -5.31 -10.04 -13.57
C ARG A 100 -4.57 -10.62 -14.77
N ARG A 101 -5.24 -10.72 -15.91
CA ARG A 101 -4.66 -11.25 -17.15
C ARG A 101 -3.93 -10.12 -17.87
N ALA A 102 -2.73 -10.40 -18.36
CA ALA A 102 -2.00 -9.47 -19.22
C ALA A 102 -2.67 -9.39 -20.60
N ALA A 103 -2.76 -8.18 -21.14
CA ALA A 103 -3.05 -7.96 -22.55
C ALA A 103 -1.85 -8.39 -23.40
N ASP A 104 -2.11 -8.90 -24.60
CA ASP A 104 -1.06 -9.40 -25.50
C ASP A 104 -0.10 -8.27 -25.95
N ASP A 105 -0.63 -7.05 -26.04
CA ASP A 105 0.07 -5.80 -26.40
C ASP A 105 0.42 -4.94 -25.17
N SER A 106 0.56 -5.55 -23.99
CA SER A 106 0.86 -4.82 -22.75
C SER A 106 2.14 -3.96 -22.88
N PRO A 107 2.07 -2.66 -22.55
CA PRO A 107 3.24 -1.78 -22.55
C PRO A 107 4.19 -2.05 -21.37
N ASP A 108 3.81 -2.91 -20.41
CA ASP A 108 4.54 -3.16 -19.17
C ASP A 108 5.64 -4.19 -19.38
N THR A 109 6.66 -3.83 -20.15
CA THR A 109 7.73 -4.73 -20.59
C THR A 109 8.69 -5.15 -19.48
N PHE A 110 8.79 -4.39 -18.38
CA PHE A 110 9.68 -4.68 -17.25
C PHE A 110 9.38 -6.01 -16.56
N TRP A 111 8.11 -6.41 -16.46
CA TRP A 111 7.73 -7.59 -15.70
C TRP A 111 7.96 -8.86 -16.52
N HIS A 112 8.82 -9.80 -16.10
CA HIS A 112 8.85 -11.11 -16.75
C HIS A 112 7.64 -11.99 -16.39
N ASN A 113 7.09 -11.81 -15.19
CA ASN A 113 5.95 -12.59 -14.70
C ASN A 113 4.62 -12.05 -15.26
N ALA A 114 3.84 -12.93 -15.90
CA ALA A 114 2.58 -12.56 -16.53
C ALA A 114 1.53 -12.00 -15.55
N SER A 115 1.47 -12.48 -14.30
CA SER A 115 0.52 -11.99 -13.30
C SER A 115 0.84 -10.56 -12.87
N PHE A 116 2.13 -10.22 -12.73
CA PHE A 116 2.56 -8.85 -12.45
C PHE A 116 2.29 -7.93 -13.64
N ARG A 117 2.57 -8.40 -14.86
CA ARG A 117 2.25 -7.66 -16.09
C ARG A 117 0.75 -7.38 -16.21
N GLY A 118 -0.09 -8.38 -15.94
CA GLY A 118 -1.54 -8.20 -15.95
C GLY A 118 -2.03 -7.25 -14.87
N TYR A 119 -1.44 -7.29 -13.68
CA TYR A 119 -1.80 -6.34 -12.63
C TYR A 119 -1.32 -4.91 -12.93
N ALA A 120 -0.18 -4.74 -13.59
CA ALA A 120 0.26 -3.43 -14.10
C ALA A 120 -0.73 -2.86 -15.11
N GLY A 121 -1.30 -3.71 -15.98
CA GLY A 121 -2.45 -3.37 -16.81
C GLY A 121 -3.63 -2.80 -16.01
N HIS A 122 -3.98 -3.53 -14.94
CA HIS A 122 -5.11 -3.22 -14.07
C HIS A 122 -4.96 -1.93 -13.26
N THR A 123 -3.74 -1.44 -13.00
CA THR A 123 -3.57 -0.16 -12.27
C THR A 123 -4.06 1.06 -13.04
N ARG A 124 -4.42 0.88 -14.31
CA ARG A 124 -4.98 1.90 -15.21
C ARG A 124 -6.48 1.75 -15.42
N ASP A 125 -7.09 0.73 -14.83
CA ASP A 125 -8.52 0.50 -14.91
C ASP A 125 -9.28 1.54 -14.06
N PRO A 126 -10.40 2.11 -14.55
CA PRO A 126 -11.18 3.09 -13.78
C PRO A 126 -11.62 2.60 -12.39
N ASP A 127 -11.95 1.32 -12.22
CA ASP A 127 -12.34 0.76 -10.92
C ASP A 127 -11.15 0.70 -9.96
N PHE A 128 -9.95 0.44 -10.47
CA PHE A 128 -8.73 0.50 -9.67
C PHE A 128 -8.45 1.93 -9.19
N LEU A 129 -8.57 2.91 -10.09
CA LEU A 129 -8.35 4.33 -9.77
C LEU A 129 -9.32 4.79 -8.67
N ALA A 130 -10.61 4.51 -8.83
CA ALA A 130 -11.62 4.83 -7.83
C ALA A 130 -11.33 4.14 -6.49
N ALA A 131 -10.95 2.87 -6.51
CA ALA A 131 -10.61 2.13 -5.29
C ALA A 131 -9.37 2.66 -4.58
N MET A 132 -8.36 3.13 -5.32
CA MET A 132 -7.19 3.78 -4.75
C MET A 132 -7.54 5.12 -4.12
N ASP A 133 -8.38 5.92 -4.76
CA ASP A 133 -8.80 7.21 -4.20
C ASP A 133 -9.64 7.00 -2.92
N ASP A 134 -10.54 6.01 -2.88
CA ASP A 134 -11.27 5.60 -1.68
C ASP A 134 -10.32 5.16 -0.54
N LEU A 135 -9.34 4.30 -0.86
CA LEU A 135 -8.35 3.80 0.08
C LEU A 135 -7.50 4.93 0.67
N LEU A 136 -7.03 5.85 -0.16
CA LEU A 136 -6.16 6.94 0.28
C LEU A 136 -6.92 8.01 1.07
N ALA A 137 -8.19 8.24 0.74
CA ALA A 137 -9.08 9.08 1.54
C ALA A 137 -9.29 8.47 2.93
N GLU A 138 -9.51 7.16 3.02
CA GLU A 138 -9.59 6.44 4.30
C GLU A 138 -8.29 6.56 5.10
N ALA A 139 -7.15 6.27 4.45
CA ALA A 139 -5.82 6.32 5.06
C ALA A 139 -5.40 7.74 5.49
N ALA A 140 -6.05 8.80 5.01
CA ALA A 140 -5.82 10.17 5.47
C ALA A 140 -6.45 10.44 6.85
N ARG A 141 -7.48 9.67 7.24
CA ARG A 141 -8.25 9.87 8.48
C ARG A 141 -7.99 8.78 9.52
N THR A 142 -7.65 7.59 9.05
CA THR A 142 -7.50 6.39 9.86
C THR A 142 -6.18 5.71 9.52
N PRO A 143 -5.38 5.28 10.51
CA PRO A 143 -4.23 4.40 10.28
C PRO A 143 -4.69 3.10 9.62
N THR A 144 -4.59 3.06 8.30
CA THR A 144 -5.12 1.98 7.46
C THR A 144 -3.98 1.11 6.95
N ALA A 145 -4.19 -0.21 7.00
CA ALA A 145 -3.28 -1.19 6.45
C ALA A 145 -3.93 -1.99 5.30
N VAL A 146 -3.27 -2.03 4.13
CA VAL A 146 -3.64 -2.91 3.03
C VAL A 146 -3.12 -4.32 3.32
N MET A 147 -4.02 -5.31 3.28
CA MET A 147 -3.69 -6.71 3.54
C MET A 147 -3.75 -7.54 2.25
N CYS A 148 -2.73 -8.38 2.06
CA CYS A 148 -2.74 -9.44 1.05
C CYS A 148 -2.37 -10.81 1.68
N GLY A 149 -2.24 -11.86 0.85
CA GLY A 149 -1.88 -13.20 1.35
C GLY A 149 -0.39 -13.47 1.57
N GLU A 150 0.49 -12.79 0.84
CA GLU A 150 1.93 -13.07 0.81
C GLU A 150 2.71 -12.19 1.80
N SER A 151 3.47 -12.81 2.69
CA SER A 151 4.29 -12.13 3.70
C SER A 151 5.37 -11.23 3.09
N VAL A 152 5.91 -11.62 1.93
CA VAL A 152 6.99 -10.91 1.24
C VAL A 152 6.42 -9.93 0.22
N TRP A 153 6.44 -8.63 0.56
CA TRP A 153 5.70 -7.61 -0.20
C TRP A 153 6.12 -7.49 -1.66
N TRP A 154 7.39 -7.74 -2.00
CA TRP A 154 7.88 -7.63 -3.38
C TRP A 154 7.51 -8.83 -4.27
N ARG A 155 6.94 -9.90 -3.69
CA ARG A 155 6.50 -11.11 -4.41
C ARG A 155 5.01 -11.12 -4.74
N CYS A 156 4.26 -10.07 -4.39
CA CYS A 156 2.82 -10.01 -4.64
C CYS A 156 2.35 -8.65 -5.17
N HIS A 157 1.08 -8.60 -5.59
CA HIS A 157 0.45 -7.43 -6.23
C HIS A 157 0.41 -6.19 -5.33
N ARG A 158 0.50 -6.33 -4.00
CA ARG A 158 0.53 -5.17 -3.08
C ARG A 158 1.73 -4.25 -3.34
N ARG A 159 2.78 -4.75 -4.00
CA ARG A 159 3.89 -3.93 -4.52
C ARG A 159 3.39 -2.86 -5.49
N LEU A 160 2.48 -3.19 -6.41
CA LEU A 160 2.00 -2.26 -7.42
C LEU A 160 0.93 -1.29 -6.85
N VAL A 161 0.17 -1.73 -5.85
CA VAL A 161 -0.66 -0.83 -5.03
C VAL A 161 0.23 0.22 -4.35
N ALA A 162 1.37 -0.20 -3.80
CA ALA A 162 2.33 0.70 -3.15
C ALA A 162 3.03 1.63 -4.15
N ASP A 163 3.44 1.12 -5.32
CA ASP A 163 3.99 1.94 -6.41
C ASP A 163 3.01 3.05 -6.78
N PHE A 164 1.73 2.71 -6.99
CA PHE A 164 0.70 3.69 -7.36
C PHE A 164 0.50 4.74 -6.28
N ALA A 165 0.37 4.32 -5.01
CA ALA A 165 0.20 5.24 -3.90
C ALA A 165 1.38 6.24 -3.80
N VAL A 166 2.62 5.76 -3.93
CA VAL A 166 3.82 6.61 -3.83
C VAL A 166 3.98 7.50 -5.08
N LEU A 167 3.97 6.91 -6.27
CA LEU A 167 4.33 7.61 -7.51
C LEU A 167 3.20 8.46 -8.06
N ALA A 168 1.95 7.96 -8.07
CA ALA A 168 0.83 8.64 -8.71
C ALA A 168 0.03 9.53 -7.75
N ARG A 169 0.19 9.33 -6.44
CA ARG A 169 -0.59 10.03 -5.40
C ARG A 169 0.27 10.65 -4.28
N GLY A 170 1.59 10.49 -4.32
CA GLY A 170 2.50 11.08 -3.35
C GLY A 170 2.29 10.61 -1.91
N ARG A 171 1.63 9.47 -1.70
CA ARG A 171 1.39 8.91 -0.37
C ARG A 171 2.56 8.00 0.02
N PRO A 172 3.29 8.27 1.11
CA PRO A 172 4.28 7.34 1.63
C PRO A 172 3.65 5.99 1.98
N VAL A 173 4.36 4.90 1.68
CA VAL A 173 3.93 3.53 1.99
C VAL A 173 4.98 2.83 2.83
N HIS A 174 4.56 2.23 3.94
CA HIS A 174 5.42 1.38 4.77
C HIS A 174 4.90 -0.06 4.79
N HIS A 175 5.80 -1.02 4.54
CA HIS A 175 5.52 -2.45 4.66
C HIS A 175 5.78 -2.92 6.09
N LEU A 176 4.75 -3.41 6.75
CA LEU A 176 4.82 -4.04 8.06
C LEU A 176 5.22 -5.51 7.93
N GLY A 177 6.41 -5.84 8.43
CA GLY A 177 6.91 -7.20 8.55
C GLY A 177 6.28 -7.94 9.74
N HIS A 178 6.33 -9.27 9.74
CA HIS A 178 5.81 -10.08 10.86
C HIS A 178 6.66 -9.94 12.13
N ASP A 179 7.87 -9.41 12.00
CA ASP A 179 8.78 -9.01 13.08
C ASP A 179 8.42 -7.62 13.66
N GLY A 180 7.39 -6.96 13.13
CA GLY A 180 6.99 -5.61 13.53
C GLY A 180 7.77 -4.49 12.84
N ARG A 181 8.77 -4.81 12.01
CA ARG A 181 9.58 -3.79 11.34
C ARG A 181 8.78 -3.11 10.24
N LEU A 182 8.85 -1.78 10.20
CA LEU A 182 8.34 -0.96 9.10
C LEU A 182 9.45 -0.70 8.09
N THR A 183 9.22 -1.06 6.83
CA THR A 183 10.16 -0.78 5.72
C THR A 183 9.50 0.14 4.72
N ALA A 184 10.13 1.28 4.42
CA ALA A 184 9.63 2.18 3.38
C ALA A 184 9.60 1.48 2.02
N HIS A 185 8.54 1.73 1.24
CA HIS A 185 8.40 1.16 -0.09
C HIS A 185 9.37 1.82 -1.08
N PRO A 186 10.35 1.10 -1.63
CA PRO A 186 11.12 1.60 -2.75
C PRO A 186 10.30 1.41 -4.03
N PRO A 187 10.05 2.48 -4.82
CA PRO A 187 9.38 2.34 -6.11
C PRO A 187 10.08 1.33 -7.01
N THR A 188 9.28 0.58 -7.76
CA THR A 188 9.78 -0.39 -8.73
C THR A 188 10.69 0.31 -9.75
N PRO A 189 11.93 -0.17 -10.00
CA PRO A 189 12.86 0.50 -10.93
C PRO A 189 12.30 0.70 -12.35
N GLY A 190 11.49 -0.25 -12.82
CA GLY A 190 10.82 -0.17 -14.11
C GLY A 190 9.64 0.81 -14.18
N ALA A 191 9.15 1.31 -13.03
CA ALA A 191 7.96 2.14 -12.96
C ALA A 191 8.24 3.56 -13.46
N ARG A 192 7.28 4.08 -14.22
CA ARG A 192 7.28 5.44 -14.74
C ARG A 192 5.87 6.00 -14.66
N LEU A 193 5.74 7.18 -14.06
CA LEU A 193 4.53 7.97 -14.12
C LEU A 193 4.46 8.66 -15.50
N ARG A 194 3.34 8.49 -16.19
CA ARG A 194 3.03 9.15 -17.46
C ARG A 194 2.35 10.50 -17.20
N ASP A 195 2.28 11.35 -18.21
CA ASP A 195 1.67 12.68 -18.12
C ASP A 195 0.16 12.64 -17.84
N ASP A 196 -0.50 11.52 -18.13
CA ASP A 196 -1.91 11.27 -17.78
C ASP A 196 -2.11 10.83 -16.32
N GLY A 197 -1.04 10.80 -15.52
CA GLY A 197 -1.08 10.40 -14.12
C GLY A 197 -1.17 8.88 -13.89
N LEU A 198 -0.98 8.07 -14.93
CA LEU A 198 -1.03 6.62 -14.86
C LEU A 198 0.36 5.99 -14.87
N LEU A 199 0.50 4.82 -14.25
CA LEU A 199 1.75 4.08 -14.23
C LEU A 199 1.91 3.18 -15.47
N VAL A 200 3.14 3.14 -15.97
CA VAL A 200 3.62 2.15 -16.93
C VAL A 200 4.94 1.57 -16.42
N TYR A 201 5.18 0.29 -16.71
CA TYR A 201 6.39 -0.41 -16.28
C TYR A 201 7.26 -0.79 -17.47
N ASP A 202 7.92 0.19 -18.07
CA ASP A 202 8.66 0.05 -19.34
C ASP A 202 10.12 0.50 -19.27
N ARG A 203 10.59 1.01 -18.12
CA ARG A 203 11.98 1.42 -17.99
C ARG A 203 12.90 0.20 -17.92
N PRO A 204 14.04 0.21 -18.62
CA PRO A 204 15.04 -0.81 -18.42
C PRO A 204 15.55 -0.76 -16.97
N PRO A 205 15.92 -1.90 -16.37
CA PRO A 205 16.60 -1.88 -15.08
C PRO A 205 17.83 -0.98 -15.22
N SER A 206 17.99 -0.02 -14.30
CA SER A 206 19.17 0.83 -14.27
C SER A 206 20.40 -0.05 -14.15
N THR A 207 21.27 -0.03 -15.16
CA THR A 207 22.59 -0.64 -15.09
C THR A 207 23.50 0.23 -14.21
N SER A 208 23.21 0.28 -12.91
CA SER A 208 24.24 0.68 -11.97
C SER A 208 25.26 -0.47 -11.93
N ARG A 209 26.37 -0.30 -12.64
CA ARG A 209 27.56 -1.13 -12.45
C ARG A 209 27.88 -1.11 -10.95
N PRO A 210 28.00 -2.25 -10.26
CA PRO A 210 28.52 -2.21 -8.90
C PRO A 210 29.88 -1.53 -8.97
N ALA A 211 30.11 -0.54 -8.10
CA ALA A 211 31.46 -0.08 -7.84
C ALA A 211 32.26 -1.30 -7.38
N ASP A 212 33.39 -1.53 -8.04
CA ASP A 212 34.28 -2.67 -7.81
C ASP A 212 34.53 -2.88 -6.31
N GLY A 213 34.29 -4.10 -5.82
CA GLY A 213 34.40 -4.42 -4.40
C GLY A 213 34.05 -5.87 -4.06
N ALA A 214 34.85 -6.80 -4.58
CA ALA A 214 35.17 -8.14 -4.08
C ALA A 214 34.09 -8.92 -3.28
N HIS A 215 33.65 -10.05 -3.85
CA HIS A 215 33.75 -11.36 -3.19
C HIS A 215 33.57 -12.46 -4.24
N ASP A 216 34.67 -12.81 -4.90
CA ASP A 216 34.84 -14.16 -5.43
C ASP A 216 35.00 -15.10 -4.22
N GLY A 217 33.97 -15.90 -3.98
CA GLY A 217 33.93 -16.95 -2.96
C GLY A 217 33.90 -18.30 -3.64
N ASP A 218 35.07 -18.70 -4.11
CA ASP A 218 35.41 -20.01 -4.64
C ASP A 218 34.95 -21.15 -3.71
N HIS A 219 34.54 -22.26 -4.30
CA HIS A 219 34.01 -23.44 -3.62
C HIS A 219 35.15 -24.48 -3.56
N PRO A 220 35.83 -24.72 -2.43
CA PRO A 220 36.80 -25.79 -2.38
C PRO A 220 36.11 -27.12 -2.11
N SER A 221 36.07 -27.94 -3.16
CA SER A 221 35.94 -29.39 -3.10
C SER A 221 37.09 -29.96 -2.25
N GLY A 222 36.84 -30.24 -0.98
CA GLY A 222 37.81 -30.89 -0.09
C GLY A 222 37.65 -32.41 -0.10
N THR A 223 38.44 -33.11 -0.92
CA THR A 223 38.82 -34.50 -0.68
C THR A 223 39.90 -34.53 0.40
N GLY A 224 39.65 -35.24 1.49
CA GLY A 224 40.58 -35.40 2.60
C GLY A 224 40.59 -36.82 3.11
N THR A 225 41.39 -37.68 2.46
CA THR A 225 41.90 -38.92 3.05
C THR A 225 43.00 -38.55 4.05
N GLY A 226 42.91 -39.03 5.28
CA GLY A 226 43.95 -38.93 6.30
C GLY A 226 44.02 -40.22 7.14
N PRO A 227 45.21 -40.72 7.50
CA PRO A 227 45.40 -42.02 8.16
C PRO A 227 45.56 -41.88 9.70
N GLY A 228 45.41 -43.00 10.41
CA GLY A 228 46.25 -43.33 11.58
C GLY A 228 45.60 -43.33 12.96
N ASP A 229 45.57 -44.55 13.53
CA ASP A 229 45.78 -44.94 14.93
C ASP A 229 44.69 -44.70 16.00
N ALA A 230 43.90 -45.76 16.24
CA ALA A 230 43.83 -46.51 17.51
C ALA A 230 43.18 -47.89 17.30
#